data_AF-A0A3C0KFN1-F1
#
_entry.id   AF-A0A3C0KFN1-F1
#
_cell.length_a   1.000
_cell.length_b   1.000
_cell.length_c   1.000
_cell.angle_alpha   90.00
_cell.angle_beta   90.00
_cell.angle_gamma   90.00
#
_symmetry.space_group_name_H-M   'P 1'
#
loop_
_entity.id
_entity.type
_entity.pdbx_description
1 polymer ?
#
loop_
_entity_poly.entity_id
_entity_poly.type
_entity_poly.pdbx_seq_one_letter_code
_entity_poly.pdbx_strand_id
1 'polypeptide(L)'
;MAQPHAVEVLLRPAVELYTVAVCAGAAVVCVVAPWSLALNPVLGLGSALAFLAFGAIRLRDAWAILRYRRHIRRLPRYVMTSRDVPVSQYRLFVGRGFRWEQRHTHRLTQTYKPEFRRYAEPTTFYRLARRLEERLEFAPPPLPRLARALAWDNPLNPVRPLPPVGGMPRLHGIEPHETDVTLPLGERVGHTLVLGTTRVGKTRLAELFITQDIRRKVHGEHEVVIVFDPKGDADLLKRMYVEA
;
A
#
# COMPACT_ATOMS: atom_id res chain seq x y z
N MET A 1 -29.92 3.01 -8.16
CA MET A 1 -30.26 2.78 -6.75
C MET A 1 -29.25 1.80 -6.15
N ALA A 2 -28.27 2.29 -5.39
CA ALA A 2 -27.29 1.44 -4.72
C ALA A 2 -27.91 0.93 -3.41
N GLN A 3 -27.98 -0.39 -3.23
CA GLN A 3 -28.48 -0.97 -1.99
C GLN A 3 -27.53 -0.60 -0.82
N PRO A 4 -28.02 0.01 0.28
CA PRO A 4 -27.21 0.41 1.43
C PRO A 4 -26.55 -0.75 2.19
N HIS A 5 -26.88 -1.99 1.82
CA HIS A 5 -26.42 -3.22 2.48
C HIS A 5 -25.74 -4.20 1.51
N ALA A 6 -25.38 -3.77 0.30
CA ALA A 6 -24.57 -4.61 -0.57
C ALA A 6 -23.20 -4.80 0.08
N VAL A 7 -22.98 -5.98 0.64
CA VAL A 7 -21.72 -6.40 1.23
C VAL A 7 -20.63 -6.25 0.17
N GLU A 8 -19.77 -5.25 0.33
CA GLU A 8 -18.70 -4.97 -0.62
C GLU A 8 -17.73 -6.17 -0.65
N VAL A 9 -17.60 -6.82 -1.82
CA VAL A 9 -16.66 -7.92 -2.03
C VAL A 9 -15.57 -7.48 -3.00
N LEU A 10 -14.43 -7.05 -2.45
CA LEU A 10 -13.26 -6.61 -3.24
C LEU A 10 -12.36 -7.78 -3.67
N LEU A 11 -12.44 -8.94 -3.00
CA LEU A 11 -11.68 -10.15 -3.36
C LEU A 11 -12.39 -10.96 -4.45
N ARG A 12 -12.57 -10.39 -5.64
CA ARG A 12 -13.25 -11.05 -6.77
C ARG A 12 -12.46 -10.96 -8.09
N PRO A 13 -12.82 -11.73 -9.12
CA PRO A 13 -12.27 -11.50 -10.45
C PRO A 13 -12.60 -10.07 -10.92
N ALA A 14 -11.64 -9.42 -11.58
CA ALA A 14 -11.84 -8.09 -12.18
C ALA A 14 -12.55 -8.23 -13.53
N VAL A 15 -13.83 -8.65 -13.49
CA VAL A 15 -14.67 -8.89 -14.68
C VAL A 15 -14.91 -7.62 -15.50
N GLU A 16 -14.71 -6.46 -14.90
CA GLU A 16 -14.79 -5.14 -15.53
C GLU A 16 -13.79 -5.02 -16.68
N LEU A 17 -12.67 -5.77 -16.64
CA LEU A 17 -11.70 -5.83 -17.75
C LEU A 17 -12.32 -6.38 -19.04
N TYR A 18 -13.33 -7.25 -18.98
CA TYR A 18 -14.04 -7.71 -20.17
C TYR A 18 -14.80 -6.56 -20.82
N THR A 19 -15.46 -5.72 -20.02
CA THR A 19 -16.15 -4.53 -20.52
C THR A 19 -15.16 -3.52 -21.09
N VAL A 20 -14.00 -3.31 -20.44
CA VAL A 20 -12.92 -2.47 -20.98
C VAL A 20 -12.48 -2.97 -22.36
N ALA A 21 -12.24 -4.28 -22.50
CA ALA A 21 -11.82 -4.88 -23.77
C ALA A 21 -12.89 -4.73 -24.86
N VAL A 22 -14.16 -4.98 -24.54
CA VAL A 22 -15.28 -4.80 -25.47
C VAL A 22 -15.44 -3.35 -25.87
N CYS A 23 -15.38 -2.40 -24.94
CA CYS A 23 -15.46 -0.97 -25.24
C CYS A 23 -14.29 -0.49 -26.09
N ALA A 24 -13.07 -0.96 -25.81
CA ALA A 24 -11.90 -0.66 -26.64
C ALA A 24 -12.07 -1.20 -28.07
N GLY A 25 -12.52 -2.45 -28.20
CA GLY A 25 -12.82 -3.06 -29.51
C GLY A 25 -13.92 -2.31 -30.27
N ALA A 26 -15.03 -1.97 -29.60
CA ALA A 26 -16.12 -1.22 -30.19
C ALA A 26 -15.68 0.18 -30.64
N ALA A 27 -14.88 0.88 -29.82
CA ALA A 27 -14.31 2.17 -30.20
C ALA A 27 -13.43 2.07 -31.45
N VAL A 28 -12.59 1.02 -31.55
CA VAL A 28 -11.77 0.77 -32.75
C VAL A 28 -12.66 0.53 -33.97
N VAL A 29 -13.72 -0.28 -33.86
CA VAL A 29 -14.66 -0.53 -34.98
C VAL A 29 -15.37 0.76 -35.40
N CYS A 30 -15.81 1.59 -34.46
CA CYS A 30 -16.47 2.86 -34.76
C CYS A 30 -15.58 3.85 -35.51
N VAL A 31 -14.25 3.79 -35.32
CA VAL A 31 -13.29 4.67 -36.01
C VAL A 31 -12.86 4.08 -37.35
N VAL A 32 -12.52 2.78 -37.38
CA VAL A 32 -11.89 2.13 -38.55
C VAL A 32 -12.93 1.68 -39.57
N ALA A 33 -14.09 1.19 -39.11
CA ALA A 33 -15.14 0.64 -39.96
C ALA A 33 -16.54 1.12 -39.54
N PRO A 34 -16.82 2.43 -39.49
CA PRO A 34 -18.13 2.97 -39.09
C PRO A 34 -19.29 2.45 -39.97
N TRP A 35 -19.02 2.17 -41.24
CA TRP A 35 -20.00 1.59 -42.17
C TRP A 35 -20.53 0.22 -41.73
N SER A 36 -19.72 -0.58 -41.02
CA SER A 36 -20.13 -1.89 -40.50
C SER A 36 -21.25 -1.79 -39.46
N LEU A 37 -21.40 -0.62 -38.84
CA LEU A 37 -22.43 -0.28 -37.85
C LEU A 37 -23.50 0.65 -38.43
N ALA A 38 -23.51 0.85 -39.76
CA ALA A 38 -24.34 1.83 -40.44
C ALA A 38 -24.19 3.27 -39.89
N LEU A 39 -22.99 3.63 -39.41
CA LEU A 39 -22.66 4.96 -38.92
C LEU A 39 -21.94 5.79 -39.98
N ASN A 40 -22.24 7.09 -40.03
CA ASN A 40 -21.39 8.08 -40.71
C ASN A 40 -20.10 8.30 -39.90
N PRO A 41 -18.93 8.55 -40.53
CA PRO A 41 -17.68 8.87 -39.83
C PRO A 41 -17.78 9.83 -38.63
N VAL A 42 -18.57 10.90 -38.72
CA VAL A 42 -18.75 11.85 -37.59
C VAL A 42 -19.46 11.19 -36.41
N LEU A 43 -20.52 10.42 -36.68
CA LEU A 43 -21.24 9.66 -35.66
C LEU A 43 -20.37 8.53 -35.10
N GLY A 44 -19.53 7.90 -35.94
CA GLY A 44 -18.54 6.90 -35.53
C GLY A 44 -17.55 7.46 -34.51
N LEU A 45 -17.01 8.66 -34.75
CA LEU A 45 -16.14 9.33 -33.77
C LEU A 45 -16.87 9.62 -32.45
N GLY A 46 -18.12 10.10 -32.52
CA GLY A 46 -18.95 10.33 -31.33
C GLY A 46 -19.19 9.05 -30.51
N SER A 47 -19.55 7.95 -31.17
CA SER A 47 -19.73 6.64 -30.53
C SER A 47 -18.43 6.09 -29.96
N ALA A 48 -17.30 6.26 -30.65
CA ALA A 48 -15.99 5.84 -30.16
C ALA A 48 -15.62 6.58 -28.86
N LEU A 49 -15.85 7.89 -28.80
CA LEU A 49 -15.65 8.67 -27.59
C LEU A 49 -16.52 8.18 -26.43
N ALA A 50 -17.80 7.88 -26.69
CA ALA A 50 -18.71 7.34 -25.68
C ALA A 50 -18.22 5.98 -25.14
N PHE A 51 -17.78 5.07 -26.03
CA PHE A 51 -17.21 3.78 -25.61
C PHE A 51 -15.92 3.94 -24.83
N LEU A 52 -15.02 4.84 -25.23
CA LEU A 52 -13.78 5.10 -24.49
C LEU A 52 -14.06 5.71 -23.11
N ALA A 53 -15.00 6.65 -23.01
CA ALA A 53 -15.40 7.24 -21.73
C ALA A 53 -15.96 6.18 -20.78
N PHE A 54 -16.87 5.33 -21.25
CA PHE A 54 -17.41 4.23 -20.44
C PHE A 54 -16.34 3.18 -20.10
N GLY A 55 -15.48 2.85 -21.04
CA GLY A 55 -14.33 1.97 -20.83
C GLY A 55 -13.37 2.49 -19.75
N ALA A 56 -13.09 3.80 -19.73
CA ALA A 56 -12.25 4.43 -18.72
C ALA A 56 -12.85 4.32 -17.30
N ILE A 57 -14.17 4.49 -17.17
CA ILE A 57 -14.87 4.31 -15.89
C ILE A 57 -14.71 2.86 -15.42
N ARG A 58 -14.94 1.87 -16.31
CA ARG A 58 -14.80 0.45 -15.98
C ARG A 58 -13.36 0.04 -15.68
N LEU A 59 -12.39 0.69 -16.33
CA LEU A 59 -10.97 0.49 -16.05
C LEU A 59 -10.62 0.97 -14.63
N ARG A 60 -11.19 2.08 -14.19
CA ARG A 60 -11.01 2.58 -12.80
C ARG A 60 -11.56 1.56 -11.79
N ASP A 61 -12.73 0.98 -12.04
CA ASP A 61 -13.32 -0.05 -11.19
C ASP A 61 -12.44 -1.31 -11.12
N ALA A 62 -11.99 -1.81 -12.28
CA ALA A 62 -11.07 -2.93 -12.37
C ALA A 62 -9.77 -2.66 -11.59
N TRP A 63 -9.24 -1.44 -11.73
CA TRP A 63 -8.01 -1.03 -11.07
C TRP A 63 -8.15 -0.94 -9.55
N ALA A 64 -9.31 -0.56 -9.02
CA ALA A 64 -9.57 -0.61 -7.58
C ALA A 64 -9.49 -2.05 -7.04
N ILE A 65 -10.08 -3.03 -7.76
CA ILE A 65 -10.06 -4.46 -7.39
C ILE A 65 -8.64 -5.02 -7.47
N LEU A 66 -7.91 -4.79 -8.57
CA LEU A 66 -6.52 -5.23 -8.73
C LEU A 66 -5.60 -4.57 -7.71
N ARG A 67 -5.83 -3.27 -7.50
CA ARG A 67 -5.50 -2.45 -6.33
C ARG A 67 -5.44 -3.24 -5.04
N TYR A 68 -6.64 -3.52 -4.56
CA TYR A 68 -6.91 -4.15 -3.30
C TYR A 68 -6.27 -5.53 -3.19
N ARG A 69 -6.41 -6.36 -4.24
CA ARG A 69 -5.78 -7.69 -4.30
C ARG A 69 -4.26 -7.65 -4.16
N ARG A 70 -3.61 -6.64 -4.75
CA ARG A 70 -2.16 -6.43 -4.61
C ARG A 70 -1.79 -6.06 -3.17
N HIS A 71 -2.56 -5.18 -2.52
CA HIS A 71 -2.33 -4.73 -1.14
C HIS A 71 -2.51 -5.86 -0.13
N ILE A 72 -3.51 -6.72 -0.32
CA ILE A 72 -3.73 -7.88 0.57
C ILE A 72 -2.55 -8.87 0.53
N ARG A 73 -1.93 -9.05 -0.64
CA ARG A 73 -0.80 -9.98 -0.81
C ARG A 73 0.54 -9.37 -0.43
N ARG A 74 0.70 -8.06 -0.54
CA ARG A 74 1.98 -7.37 -0.40
C ARG A 74 1.84 -6.20 0.55
N LEU A 75 2.62 -6.21 1.63
CA LEU A 75 2.67 -5.10 2.57
C LEU A 75 2.99 -3.79 1.84
N PRO A 76 2.18 -2.72 2.01
CA PRO A 76 2.58 -1.40 1.56
C PRO A 76 3.86 -1.00 2.29
N ARG A 77 4.86 -0.51 1.55
CA ARG A 77 6.09 0.01 2.13
C ARG A 77 5.89 1.50 2.40
N TYR A 78 5.70 1.85 3.66
CA TYR A 78 5.66 3.25 4.08
C TYR A 78 7.09 3.76 4.36
N VAL A 79 7.49 4.82 3.67
CA VAL A 79 8.79 5.48 3.84
C VAL A 79 8.51 6.97 3.94
N MET A 80 9.17 7.62 4.90
CA MET A 80 9.08 9.05 5.15
C MET A 80 10.49 9.59 5.29
N THR A 81 10.82 10.67 4.59
CA THR A 81 12.06 11.38 4.85
C THR A 81 11.90 12.25 6.09
N SER A 82 12.99 12.58 6.78
CA SER A 82 12.85 13.37 8.01
C SER A 82 12.14 14.70 7.75
N ARG A 83 12.37 15.35 6.60
CA ARG A 83 11.74 16.63 6.23
C ARG A 83 10.22 16.54 6.08
N ASP A 84 9.72 15.36 5.71
CA ASP A 84 8.29 15.12 5.52
C ASP A 84 7.56 14.77 6.83
N VAL A 85 8.29 14.66 7.96
CA VAL A 85 7.69 14.42 9.27
C VAL A 85 6.79 15.60 9.65
N PRO A 86 5.47 15.40 9.78
CA PRO A 86 4.56 16.49 10.10
C PRO A 86 4.77 16.94 11.55
N VAL A 87 4.86 18.24 11.76
CA VAL A 87 5.01 18.87 13.08
C VAL A 87 3.78 19.73 13.34
N SER A 88 3.20 19.62 14.54
CA SER A 88 2.02 20.39 14.94
C SER A 88 2.14 20.84 16.40
N GLN A 89 1.56 21.98 16.75
CA GLN A 89 1.52 22.47 18.13
C GLN A 89 0.46 21.77 18.99
N TYR A 90 -0.42 20.97 18.38
CA TYR A 90 -1.56 20.35 19.08
C TYR A 90 -1.62 18.83 18.93
N ARG A 91 -0.94 18.28 17.93
CA ARG A 91 -1.03 16.86 17.55
C ARG A 91 0.37 16.26 17.40
N LEU A 92 0.52 15.03 17.86
CA LEU A 92 1.69 14.18 17.62
C LEU A 92 1.32 13.15 16.55
N PHE A 93 2.03 13.14 15.45
CA PHE A 93 1.88 12.13 14.41
C PHE A 93 2.50 10.80 14.83
N VAL A 94 1.73 9.72 14.65
CA VAL A 94 2.11 8.34 15.03
C VAL A 94 2.47 7.51 13.80
N GLY A 95 1.77 7.72 12.70
CA GLY A 95 1.92 6.93 11.49
C GLY A 95 0.67 6.98 10.62
N ARG A 96 0.65 6.14 9.59
CA ARG A 96 -0.55 5.93 8.76
C ARG A 96 -1.39 4.79 9.33
N GLY A 97 -2.70 4.91 9.20
CA GLY A 97 -3.65 3.90 9.64
C GLY A 97 -5.07 4.31 9.31
N PHE A 98 -6.04 3.68 9.93
CA PHE A 98 -7.45 3.94 9.67
C PHE A 98 -8.26 3.62 10.92
N ARG A 99 -9.44 4.23 11.05
CA ARG A 99 -10.39 3.86 12.08
C ARG A 99 -10.92 2.46 11.78
N TRP A 100 -10.74 1.53 12.71
CA TRP A 100 -11.31 0.20 12.55
C TRP A 100 -12.83 0.26 12.61
N GLU A 101 -13.48 -0.45 11.70
CA GLU A 101 -14.93 -0.42 11.49
C GLU A 101 -15.39 -1.82 11.07
N GLN A 102 -16.69 -2.07 11.07
CA GLN A 102 -17.25 -3.38 10.70
C GLN A 102 -16.81 -3.85 9.31
N ARG A 103 -16.68 -2.95 8.34
CA ARG A 103 -16.18 -3.27 6.99
C ARG A 103 -14.77 -3.85 7.00
N HIS A 104 -13.91 -3.39 7.90
CA HIS A 104 -12.53 -3.85 8.03
C HIS A 104 -12.49 -5.28 8.59
N THR A 105 -13.29 -5.57 9.61
CA THR A 105 -13.48 -6.94 10.12
C THR A 105 -14.03 -7.85 9.03
N HIS A 106 -15.04 -7.41 8.29
CA HIS A 106 -15.61 -8.20 7.20
C HIS A 106 -14.58 -8.50 6.10
N ARG A 107 -13.84 -7.49 5.63
CA ARG A 107 -12.75 -7.63 4.66
C ARG A 107 -11.66 -8.58 5.15
N LEU A 108 -11.25 -8.47 6.43
CA LEU A 108 -10.27 -9.37 7.03
C LEU A 108 -10.79 -10.81 7.08
N THR A 109 -12.02 -11.02 7.55
CA THR A 109 -12.66 -12.35 7.61
C THR A 109 -12.73 -13.00 6.23
N GLN A 110 -13.04 -12.24 5.18
CA GLN A 110 -13.02 -12.75 3.80
C GLN A 110 -11.66 -13.31 3.43
N THR A 111 -10.54 -12.71 3.85
CA THR A 111 -9.20 -13.23 3.51
C THR A 111 -8.97 -14.66 4.02
N TYR A 112 -9.65 -15.10 5.08
CA TYR A 112 -9.52 -16.43 5.65
C TYR A 112 -10.41 -17.48 4.97
N LYS A 113 -11.44 -17.07 4.23
CA LYS A 113 -12.35 -18.01 3.58
C LYS A 113 -11.67 -18.73 2.41
N PRO A 114 -11.90 -20.05 2.23
CA PRO A 114 -11.32 -20.84 1.12
C PRO A 114 -11.58 -20.24 -0.27
N GLU A 115 -12.78 -19.72 -0.52
CA GLU A 115 -13.21 -19.11 -1.79
C GLU A 115 -12.33 -17.93 -2.24
N PHE A 116 -11.72 -17.22 -1.28
CA PHE A 116 -10.89 -16.04 -1.54
C PHE A 116 -9.38 -16.30 -1.43
N ARG A 117 -8.94 -17.52 -1.08
CA ARG A 117 -7.51 -17.86 -0.92
C ARG A 117 -6.68 -17.51 -2.13
N ARG A 118 -7.20 -17.78 -3.34
CA ARG A 118 -6.53 -17.44 -4.60
C ARG A 118 -6.18 -15.97 -4.72
N TYR A 119 -6.90 -15.07 -4.03
CA TYR A 119 -6.68 -13.63 -4.03
C TYR A 119 -5.89 -13.15 -2.83
N ALA A 120 -6.04 -13.78 -1.67
CA ALA A 120 -5.39 -13.37 -0.43
C ALA A 120 -3.99 -13.98 -0.21
N GLU A 121 -3.69 -15.12 -0.83
CA GLU A 121 -2.40 -15.81 -0.67
C GLU A 121 -1.40 -15.46 -1.78
N PRO A 122 -0.09 -15.62 -1.51
CA PRO A 122 0.93 -15.51 -2.54
C PRO A 122 0.67 -16.48 -3.70
N THR A 123 0.89 -16.01 -4.93
CA THR A 123 0.68 -16.83 -6.12
C THR A 123 1.65 -18.02 -6.16
N THR A 124 1.29 -19.06 -6.92
CA THR A 124 2.19 -20.20 -7.15
C THR A 124 3.52 -19.77 -7.76
N PHE A 125 3.51 -18.82 -8.70
CA PHE A 125 4.73 -18.23 -9.26
C PHE A 125 5.60 -17.54 -8.21
N TYR A 126 5.01 -16.78 -7.29
CA TYR A 126 5.75 -16.16 -6.20
C TYR A 126 6.39 -17.21 -5.28
N ARG A 127 5.63 -18.23 -4.89
CA ARG A 127 6.13 -19.33 -4.05
C ARG A 127 7.24 -20.13 -4.75
N LEU A 128 7.10 -20.39 -6.04
CA LEU A 128 8.14 -21.05 -6.84
C LEU A 128 9.40 -20.19 -6.91
N ALA A 129 9.26 -18.87 -7.14
CA ALA A 129 10.40 -17.96 -7.17
C ALA A 129 11.17 -17.96 -5.84
N ARG A 130 10.48 -17.90 -4.68
CA ARG A 130 11.14 -17.97 -3.37
C ARG A 130 11.87 -19.31 -3.16
N ARG A 131 11.23 -20.44 -3.53
CA ARG A 131 11.87 -21.77 -3.46
C ARG A 131 13.10 -21.89 -4.37
N LEU A 132 13.07 -21.26 -5.54
CA LEU A 132 14.21 -21.24 -6.45
C LEU A 132 15.34 -20.38 -5.87
N GLU A 133 15.04 -19.22 -5.28
CA GLU A 133 16.06 -18.42 -4.60
C GLU A 133 16.78 -19.21 -3.50
N GLU A 134 16.03 -19.90 -2.64
CA GLU A 134 16.59 -20.76 -1.58
C GLU A 134 17.47 -21.88 -2.16
N ARG A 135 17.03 -22.55 -3.22
CA ARG A 135 17.80 -23.65 -3.84
C ARG A 135 19.06 -23.18 -4.57
N LEU A 136 19.04 -21.95 -5.09
CA LEU A 136 20.12 -21.40 -5.90
C LEU A 136 21.11 -20.55 -5.09
N GLU A 137 20.90 -20.42 -3.77
CA GLU A 137 21.78 -19.67 -2.86
C GLU A 137 23.24 -20.14 -2.95
N PHE A 138 23.46 -21.45 -2.99
CA PHE A 138 24.79 -22.08 -3.02
C PHE A 138 25.16 -22.69 -4.37
N ALA A 139 24.41 -22.39 -5.43
CA ALA A 139 24.64 -22.96 -6.75
C ALA A 139 25.83 -22.30 -7.47
N PRO A 140 26.61 -23.03 -8.28
CA PRO A 140 27.71 -22.44 -9.03
C PRO A 140 27.21 -21.44 -10.10
N PRO A 141 28.05 -20.47 -10.53
CA PRO A 141 27.73 -19.56 -11.62
C PRO A 141 27.28 -20.30 -12.89
N PRO A 142 26.26 -19.81 -13.62
CA PRO A 142 25.62 -18.49 -13.54
C PRO A 142 24.36 -18.43 -12.67
N LEU A 143 23.97 -19.52 -12.01
CA LEU A 143 22.70 -19.65 -11.28
C LEU A 143 22.46 -18.58 -10.19
N PRO A 144 23.47 -18.08 -9.45
CA PRO A 144 23.29 -16.97 -8.51
C PRO A 144 22.81 -15.67 -9.17
N ARG A 145 23.07 -15.46 -10.47
CA ARG A 145 22.56 -14.27 -11.19
C ARG A 145 21.05 -14.35 -11.37
N LEU A 146 20.52 -15.55 -11.62
CA LEU A 146 19.09 -15.79 -11.71
C LEU A 146 18.41 -15.57 -10.34
N ALA A 147 19.00 -16.07 -9.26
CA ALA A 147 18.51 -15.81 -7.90
C ALA A 147 18.45 -14.31 -7.58
N ARG A 148 19.50 -13.54 -7.94
CA ARG A 148 19.49 -12.07 -7.80
C ARG A 148 18.41 -11.39 -8.63
N ALA A 149 18.17 -11.84 -9.86
CA ALA A 149 17.11 -11.29 -10.71
C ALA A 149 15.71 -11.55 -10.13
N LEU A 150 15.47 -12.75 -9.59
CA LEU A 150 14.21 -13.08 -8.89
C LEU A 150 14.04 -12.26 -7.60
N ALA A 151 15.13 -12.02 -6.88
CA ALA A 151 15.14 -11.26 -5.63
C ALA A 151 15.16 -9.75 -5.84
N TRP A 152 15.21 -9.28 -7.08
CA TRP A 152 15.34 -7.86 -7.37
C TRP A 152 14.09 -7.08 -6.91
N ASP A 153 14.30 -6.12 -6.02
CA ASP A 153 13.24 -5.28 -5.44
C ASP A 153 12.77 -4.17 -6.41
N ASN A 154 12.26 -4.56 -7.59
CA ASN A 154 11.80 -3.62 -8.63
C ASN A 154 10.28 -3.75 -8.89
N PRO A 155 9.51 -2.64 -8.99
CA PRO A 155 8.08 -2.68 -9.34
C PRO A 155 7.71 -3.48 -10.60
N LEU A 156 8.63 -3.62 -11.55
CA LEU A 156 8.47 -4.41 -12.78
C LEU A 156 8.64 -5.92 -12.56
N ASN A 157 9.23 -6.35 -11.45
CA ASN A 157 9.37 -7.77 -11.11
C ASN A 157 8.00 -8.32 -10.64
N PRO A 158 7.37 -9.25 -11.39
CA PRO A 158 6.05 -9.79 -11.03
C PRO A 158 6.11 -10.69 -9.78
N VAL A 159 7.30 -11.19 -9.43
CA VAL A 159 7.55 -12.03 -8.25
C VAL A 159 8.41 -11.31 -7.21
N ARG A 160 8.45 -9.97 -7.24
CA ARG A 160 9.20 -9.10 -6.33
C ARG A 160 9.04 -9.53 -4.86
N PRO A 161 10.13 -9.69 -4.08
CA PRO A 161 10.05 -10.06 -2.66
C PRO A 161 9.14 -9.14 -1.87
N LEU A 162 8.56 -9.65 -0.78
CA LEU A 162 7.92 -8.80 0.22
C LEU A 162 8.95 -7.84 0.82
N PRO A 163 8.57 -6.58 1.10
CA PRO A 163 9.47 -5.67 1.77
C PRO A 163 9.83 -6.23 3.17
N PRO A 164 11.03 -5.94 3.71
CA PRO A 164 11.54 -6.50 4.96
C PRO A 164 10.92 -5.85 6.20
N VAL A 165 9.61 -5.61 6.15
CA VAL A 165 8.77 -5.06 7.18
C VAL A 165 7.90 -6.22 7.65
N GLY A 166 8.02 -6.58 8.92
CA GLY A 166 7.26 -7.68 9.51
C GLY A 166 5.76 -7.40 9.55
N GLY A 167 5.01 -8.29 10.20
CA GLY A 167 3.56 -8.19 10.31
C GLY A 167 2.82 -8.99 9.25
N MET A 168 1.49 -8.97 9.32
CA MET A 168 0.62 -9.77 8.46
C MET A 168 0.11 -8.94 7.28
N PRO A 169 0.48 -9.24 6.02
CA PRO A 169 0.07 -8.47 4.84
C PRO A 169 -1.44 -8.19 4.76
N ARG A 170 -2.24 -9.17 5.20
CA ARG A 170 -3.69 -9.06 5.22
C ARG A 170 -4.20 -7.98 6.18
N LEU A 171 -3.59 -7.79 7.36
CA LEU A 171 -4.02 -6.74 8.30
C LEU A 171 -3.71 -5.34 7.77
N HIS A 172 -2.56 -5.16 7.13
CA HIS A 172 -2.16 -3.87 6.57
C HIS A 172 -2.81 -3.60 5.20
N GLY A 173 -3.31 -4.63 4.52
CA GLY A 173 -3.88 -4.51 3.17
C GLY A 173 -5.39 -4.33 3.10
N ILE A 174 -6.12 -4.49 4.22
CA ILE A 174 -7.60 -4.43 4.24
C ILE A 174 -8.19 -3.03 4.06
N GLU A 175 -7.42 -1.98 4.32
CA GLU A 175 -7.81 -0.61 4.02
C GLU A 175 -6.74 0.05 3.15
N PRO A 176 -6.99 0.23 1.83
CA PRO A 176 -6.03 0.87 0.94
C PRO A 176 -5.91 2.38 1.17
N HIS A 177 -6.88 3.01 1.84
CA HIS A 177 -6.93 4.45 2.08
C HIS A 177 -6.62 4.77 3.54
N GLU A 178 -5.40 4.45 3.97
CA GLU A 178 -4.89 4.90 5.26
C GLU A 178 -4.82 6.44 5.30
N THR A 179 -5.02 7.02 6.47
CA THR A 179 -4.89 8.45 6.80
C THR A 179 -3.84 8.65 7.89
N ASP A 180 -3.44 9.89 8.15
CA ASP A 180 -2.55 10.19 9.26
C ASP A 180 -3.26 9.93 10.60
N VAL A 181 -2.60 9.17 11.46
CA VAL A 181 -3.02 8.90 12.83
C VAL A 181 -2.22 9.80 13.75
N THR A 182 -2.93 10.56 14.57
CA THR A 182 -2.33 11.52 15.50
C THR A 182 -2.91 11.38 16.90
N LEU A 183 -2.11 11.74 17.91
CA LEU A 183 -2.53 11.85 19.30
C LEU A 183 -2.57 13.34 19.69
N PRO A 184 -3.59 13.81 20.43
CA PRO A 184 -3.54 15.13 21.04
C PRO A 184 -2.33 15.26 21.99
N LEU A 185 -1.56 16.33 21.86
CA LEU A 185 -0.38 16.53 22.73
C LEU A 185 -0.74 16.69 24.20
N GLY A 186 -1.92 17.23 24.51
CA GLY A 186 -2.42 17.32 25.89
C GLY A 186 -2.56 15.96 26.58
N GLU A 187 -2.75 14.86 25.83
CA GLU A 187 -2.82 13.51 26.39
C GLU A 187 -1.43 12.98 26.82
N ARG A 188 -0.33 13.52 26.26
CA ARG A 188 1.04 13.11 26.64
C ARG A 188 1.46 13.55 28.04
N VAL A 189 0.74 14.48 28.66
CA VAL A 189 0.96 14.86 30.07
C VAL A 189 0.79 13.66 31.00
N GLY A 190 -0.04 12.67 30.62
CA GLY A 190 -0.21 11.41 31.35
C GLY A 190 0.89 10.37 31.13
N HIS A 191 2.01 10.73 30.49
CA HIS A 191 3.07 9.84 30.01
C HIS A 191 2.62 8.86 28.91
N THR A 192 3.57 8.32 28.15
CA THR A 192 3.30 7.36 27.08
C THR A 192 4.20 6.16 27.21
N LEU A 193 3.60 4.96 27.26
CA LEU A 193 4.30 3.69 27.31
C LEU A 193 4.22 3.01 25.93
N VAL A 194 5.37 2.77 25.30
CA VAL A 194 5.47 2.00 24.06
C VAL A 194 6.09 0.63 24.36
N LEU A 195 5.29 -0.42 24.26
CA LEU A 195 5.71 -1.81 24.45
C LEU A 195 5.88 -2.53 23.12
N GLY A 196 6.72 -3.57 23.12
CA GLY A 196 7.01 -4.35 21.92
C GLY A 196 8.34 -5.09 22.01
N THR A 197 8.47 -6.18 21.26
CA THR A 197 9.70 -6.98 21.20
C THR A 197 10.76 -6.31 20.31
N THR A 198 11.92 -6.95 20.13
CA THR A 198 12.95 -6.46 19.20
C THR A 198 12.45 -6.51 17.75
N ARG A 199 12.81 -5.49 16.95
CA ARG A 199 12.49 -5.36 15.51
C ARG A 199 11.01 -5.10 15.16
N VAL A 200 10.14 -4.81 16.12
CA VAL A 200 8.73 -4.43 15.84
C VAL A 200 8.54 -2.95 15.50
N GLY A 201 9.62 -2.16 15.51
CA GLY A 201 9.58 -0.74 15.14
C GLY A 201 9.60 0.25 16.31
N LYS A 202 9.84 -0.18 17.56
CA LYS A 202 9.91 0.73 18.73
C LYS A 202 10.89 1.88 18.55
N THR A 203 12.12 1.59 18.11
CA THR A 203 13.14 2.64 17.87
C THR A 203 12.69 3.60 16.76
N ARG A 204 12.06 3.10 15.69
CA ARG A 204 11.54 3.95 14.61
C ARG A 204 10.40 4.85 15.06
N LEU A 205 9.53 4.36 15.94
CA LEU A 205 8.48 5.20 16.55
C LEU A 205 9.10 6.26 17.48
N ALA A 206 10.11 5.89 18.27
CA ALA A 206 10.83 6.86 19.11
C ALA A 206 11.51 7.94 18.27
N GLU A 207 12.23 7.56 17.20
CA GLU A 207 12.81 8.50 16.23
C GLU A 207 11.76 9.47 15.66
N LEU A 208 10.56 8.96 15.31
CA LEU A 208 9.46 9.77 14.79
C LEU A 208 8.95 10.79 15.81
N PHE A 209 8.80 10.39 17.07
CA PHE A 209 8.34 11.29 18.14
C PHE A 209 9.41 12.33 18.50
N ILE A 210 10.66 11.89 18.67
CA ILE A 210 11.79 12.76 19.00
C ILE A 210 12.01 13.81 17.90
N THR A 211 11.94 13.41 16.63
CA THR A 211 12.06 14.34 15.49
C THR A 211 10.97 15.43 15.55
N GLN A 212 9.74 15.05 15.88
CA GLN A 212 8.65 16.02 15.99
C GLN A 212 8.86 16.96 17.16
N ASP A 213 9.27 16.45 18.32
CA ASP A 213 9.50 17.24 19.54
C ASP A 213 10.64 18.26 19.33
N ILE A 214 11.79 17.83 18.80
CA ILE A 214 12.94 18.73 18.52
C ILE A 214 12.54 19.89 17.59
N ARG A 215 11.77 19.58 16.54
CA ARG A 215 11.37 20.58 15.55
C ARG A 215 10.19 21.44 15.99
N ARG A 216 9.45 21.05 17.03
CA ARG A 216 8.27 21.78 17.48
C ARG A 216 8.70 23.09 18.12
N LYS A 217 8.04 24.17 17.71
CA LYS A 217 8.15 25.47 18.34
C LYS A 217 6.91 25.80 19.15
N VAL A 218 7.09 26.11 20.42
CA VAL A 218 6.04 26.55 21.34
C VAL A 218 6.42 27.97 21.79
N HIS A 219 5.53 28.94 21.57
CA HIS A 219 5.79 30.36 21.83
C HIS A 219 7.06 30.94 21.17
N GLY A 220 7.47 30.39 20.01
CA GLY A 220 8.65 30.85 19.27
C GLY A 220 9.95 30.12 19.64
N GLU A 221 9.94 29.32 20.70
CA GLU A 221 11.10 28.57 21.19
C GLU A 221 10.96 27.07 20.92
N HIS A 222 12.08 26.37 20.78
CA HIS A 222 12.10 24.92 20.58
C HIS A 222 11.84 24.17 21.90
N GLU A 223 11.17 23.02 21.82
CA GLU A 223 11.03 22.13 22.97
C GLU A 223 12.37 21.51 23.35
N VAL A 224 12.62 21.36 24.65
CA VAL A 224 13.81 20.64 25.14
C VAL A 224 13.54 19.15 25.14
N VAL A 225 14.35 18.38 24.42
CA VAL A 225 14.22 16.93 24.30
C VAL A 225 15.42 16.24 24.95
N ILE A 226 15.16 15.46 25.99
CA ILE A 226 16.16 14.66 26.70
C ILE A 226 15.89 13.18 26.43
N VAL A 227 16.90 12.45 25.95
CA VAL A 227 16.78 11.03 25.61
C VAL A 227 17.79 10.23 26.41
N PHE A 228 17.29 9.20 27.09
CA PHE A 228 18.12 8.18 27.75
C PHE A 228 18.01 6.89 26.96
N ASP A 229 19.08 6.52 26.24
CA ASP A 229 19.15 5.25 25.52
C ASP A 229 20.20 4.32 26.15
N PRO A 230 19.78 3.35 26.99
CA PRO A 230 20.71 2.40 27.58
C PRO A 230 21.30 1.42 26.56
N LYS A 231 20.82 1.38 25.32
CA LYS A 231 21.31 0.49 24.26
C LYS A 231 22.47 1.08 23.46
N GLY A 232 22.64 2.40 23.47
CA GLY A 232 23.68 3.08 22.69
C GLY A 232 23.45 3.03 21.18
N ASP A 233 22.21 3.26 20.73
CA ASP A 233 21.86 3.33 19.31
C ASP A 233 22.47 4.60 18.66
N ALA A 234 23.55 4.40 17.91
CA ALA A 234 24.26 5.48 17.24
C ALA A 234 23.43 6.18 16.15
N ASP A 235 22.46 5.50 15.53
CA ASP A 235 21.61 6.09 14.50
C ASP A 235 20.58 7.05 15.13
N LEU A 236 20.07 6.70 16.31
CA LEU A 236 19.20 7.58 17.09
C LEU A 236 19.94 8.87 17.49
N LEU A 237 21.16 8.74 17.99
CA LEU A 237 21.99 9.88 18.38
C LEU A 237 22.27 10.82 17.19
N LYS A 238 22.74 10.26 16.06
CA LYS A 238 23.00 11.03 14.84
C LYS A 238 21.75 11.76 14.37
N ARG A 239 20.60 11.10 14.41
CA ARG A 239 19.33 11.75 14.05
C ARG A 239 19.05 12.94 14.96
N MET A 240 19.14 12.80 16.28
CA MET A 240 18.91 13.91 17.20
C MET A 240 19.78 15.13 16.89
N TYR A 241 21.07 14.94 16.59
CA TYR A 241 21.98 16.02 16.20
C TYR A 241 21.65 16.67 14.85
N VAL A 242 21.10 15.91 13.90
CA VAL A 242 20.71 16.43 12.58
C VAL A 242 19.38 17.19 12.65
N GLU A 243 18.51 16.83 13.60
CA GLU A 243 17.21 17.47 13.77
C GLU A 243 17.23 18.77 14.59
N ALA A 244 18.22 18.94 15.48
CA ALA A 244 18.39 20.09 16.36
C ALA A 244 19.13 21.24 15.65
#